data_AF-A0A4S8IJJ4-F1
#
_entry.id   AF-A0A4S8IJJ4-F1
#
_cell.length_a   1.000
_cell.length_b   1.000
_cell.length_c   1.000
_cell.angle_alpha   90.00
_cell.angle_beta   90.00
_cell.angle_gamma   90.00
#
_symmetry.space_group_name_H-M   'P 1'
#
loop_
_entity.id
_entity.type
_entity.pdbx_description
1 polymer ?
#
loop_
_entity_poly.entity_id
_entity_poly.type
_entity_poly.pdbx_seq_one_letter_code
_entity_poly.pdbx_strand_id
1 'polypeptide(L)' 'MVIKHNLVKKELEHIFSGADSMKFAPRTAATCPRCHHGEAFFRQMQIRSADEPMTTFYRCCNERCNYEWRDD' A
#
# COMPACT_ATOMS: atom_id res chain seq x y z
N MET A 1 -10.42 -43.49 27.93
CA MET A 1 -11.11 -42.99 26.71
C MET A 1 -10.56 -41.61 26.41
N VAL A 2 -9.90 -41.42 25.27
CA VAL A 2 -9.44 -40.09 24.84
C VAL A 2 -10.50 -39.51 23.92
N ILE A 3 -11.14 -38.41 24.34
CA ILE A 3 -12.10 -37.69 23.50
C ILE A 3 -11.28 -36.83 22.54
N LYS A 4 -11.28 -37.20 21.26
CA LYS A 4 -10.61 -36.45 20.19
C LYS A 4 -11.56 -35.34 19.72
N HIS A 5 -11.25 -34.10 20.07
CA HIS A 5 -11.97 -32.94 19.57
C HIS A 5 -11.52 -32.66 18.13
N ASN A 6 -12.44 -32.71 17.17
CA ASN A 6 -12.18 -32.30 15.79
C ASN A 6 -12.18 -30.77 15.73
N LEU A 7 -11.00 -30.16 15.64
CA LEU A 7 -10.88 -28.73 15.33
C LEU A 7 -11.16 -28.52 13.85
N VAL A 8 -12.33 -27.98 13.53
CA VAL A 8 -12.63 -27.44 12.21
C VAL A 8 -11.80 -26.19 12.01
N LYS A 9 -10.92 -26.21 11.00
CA LYS A 9 -10.11 -25.04 10.63
C LYS A 9 -11.03 -24.04 9.94
N LYS A 10 -11.20 -22.85 10.54
CA LYS A 10 -11.88 -21.74 9.89
C LYS A 10 -11.01 -21.24 8.74
N GLU A 11 -11.55 -21.26 7.53
CA GLU A 11 -10.87 -20.71 6.35
C GLU A 11 -10.71 -19.21 6.56
N LEU A 12 -9.47 -18.74 6.59
CA LEU A 12 -9.17 -17.31 6.59
C LEU A 12 -9.36 -16.83 5.16
N GLU A 13 -10.52 -16.25 4.91
CA GLU A 13 -10.86 -15.57 3.66
C GLU A 13 -9.76 -14.53 3.37
N HIS A 14 -9.20 -14.57 2.16
CA HIS A 14 -8.16 -13.64 1.70
C HIS A 14 -8.72 -12.21 1.65
N ILE A 15 -8.68 -11.49 2.78
CA ILE A 15 -9.27 -10.14 2.89
C ILE A 15 -8.53 -9.10 2.03
N PHE A 16 -7.33 -9.37 1.53
CA PHE A 16 -6.57 -8.42 0.72
C PHE A 16 -6.00 -9.07 -0.54
N SER A 17 -6.79 -9.06 -1.62
CA SER A 17 -6.22 -9.13 -2.97
C SER A 17 -5.41 -7.86 -3.18
N GLY A 18 -4.08 -7.96 -3.28
CA GLY A 18 -3.13 -6.84 -3.24
C GLY A 18 -3.35 -5.71 -4.26
N ALA A 19 -4.25 -5.88 -5.22
CA ALA A 19 -4.70 -4.83 -6.12
C ALA A 19 -5.64 -3.80 -5.45
N ASP A 20 -6.43 -4.23 -4.46
CA ASP A 20 -7.40 -3.35 -3.79
C ASP A 20 -6.74 -2.49 -2.70
N SER A 21 -5.60 -2.93 -2.15
CA SER A 21 -4.83 -2.13 -1.17
C SER A 21 -4.41 -0.75 -1.70
N MET A 22 -4.27 -0.61 -3.03
CA MET A 22 -3.95 0.67 -3.65
C MET A 22 -5.15 1.62 -3.69
N LYS A 23 -6.39 1.11 -3.78
CA LYS A 23 -7.61 1.94 -3.83
C LYS A 23 -7.87 2.67 -2.51
N PHE A 24 -7.48 2.05 -1.40
CA PHE A 24 -7.55 2.61 -0.06
C PHE A 24 -6.30 3.41 0.33
N ALA A 25 -5.25 3.40 -0.50
CA ALA A 25 -4.08 4.22 -0.24
C ALA A 25 -4.48 5.70 -0.25
N PRO A 26 -3.95 6.51 0.67
CA PRO A 26 -4.30 7.91 0.74
C PRO A 26 -3.79 8.62 -0.52
N ARG A 27 -4.66 9.42 -1.12
CA ARG A 27 -4.38 10.17 -2.35
C ARG A 27 -3.96 11.58 -1.99
N THR A 28 -3.04 12.15 -2.75
CA THR A 28 -2.55 13.51 -2.61
C THR A 28 -2.52 14.19 -3.97
N ALA A 29 -2.57 15.52 -3.97
CA ALA A 29 -2.54 16.36 -5.16
C ALA A 29 -1.10 16.53 -5.70
N ALA A 30 -0.33 15.45 -5.74
CA ALA A 30 1.04 15.46 -6.26
C ALA A 30 1.03 15.17 -7.76
N THR A 31 1.62 16.09 -8.53
CA THR A 31 1.70 15.96 -9.98
C THR A 31 2.77 14.95 -10.39
N CYS A 32 2.38 13.91 -11.13
CA CYS A 32 3.32 12.93 -11.65
C CYS A 32 4.25 13.55 -12.71
N PRO A 33 5.58 13.46 -12.57
CA PRO A 33 6.53 14.05 -13.53
C PRO A 33 6.54 13.34 -14.89
N ARG A 34 5.95 12.13 -15.00
CA ARG A 34 5.90 11.35 -16.24
C ARG A 34 4.66 11.64 -17.08
N CYS A 35 3.49 11.75 -16.44
CA CYS A 35 2.21 11.87 -17.14
C CYS A 35 1.42 13.14 -16.80
N HIS A 36 1.97 14.03 -15.96
CA HIS A 36 1.33 15.26 -15.48
C HIS A 36 -0.07 15.02 -14.90
N HIS A 37 -0.29 13.86 -14.29
CA HIS A 37 -1.53 13.57 -13.58
C HIS A 37 -1.49 14.31 -12.24
N GLY A 38 -2.52 15.10 -11.92
CA GLY A 38 -2.58 15.93 -10.71
C GLY A 38 -2.90 15.16 -9.42
N GLU A 39 -3.03 13.83 -9.50
CA GLU A 39 -3.26 12.97 -8.33
C GLU A 39 -2.26 11.82 -8.31
N ALA A 40 -1.71 11.56 -7.13
CA ALA A 40 -0.87 10.42 -6.83
C ALA A 40 -1.29 9.81 -5.49
N PHE A 41 -1.08 8.50 -5.34
CA PHE A 41 -1.13 7.85 -4.04
C PHE A 41 0.16 8.15 -3.29
N PHE A 42 0.08 8.36 -1.98
CA PHE A 42 1.27 8.47 -1.15
C PHE A 42 1.28 7.38 -0.08
N ARG A 43 2.48 6.94 0.29
CA ARG A 43 2.72 6.05 1.43
C ARG A 43 3.94 6.55 2.18
N GLN A 44 3.82 6.64 3.50
CA GLN A 44 4.93 7.01 4.36
C GLN A 44 5.50 5.73 4.96
N MET A 45 6.80 5.52 4.77
CA MET A 45 7.49 4.34 5.29
C MET A 45 8.79 4.78 5.94
N GLN A 46 8.99 4.33 7.17
CA GLN A 46 10.27 4.46 7.86
C GLN A 46 11.24 3.44 7.26
N ILE A 47 12.20 3.91 6.46
CA ILE A 47 13.26 3.08 5.87
C ILE A 47 14.57 3.12 6.68
N ARG A 48 14.66 4.00 7.68
CA ARG A 48 15.84 4.17 8.54
C ARG A 48 15.47 4.17 10.01
N SER A 49 16.46 4.39 10.89
CA SER A 49 16.26 4.50 12.33
C SER A 49 15.12 5.48 12.65
N ALA A 50 14.40 5.21 13.75
CA ALA A 50 13.27 6.04 14.18
C ALA A 50 13.62 7.52 14.49
N ASP A 51 14.91 7.86 14.45
CA ASP A 51 15.46 9.20 14.66
C ASP A 51 15.46 10.05 13.36
N GLU A 52 15.26 9.44 12.19
CA GLU A 52 15.12 10.13 10.90
C GLU A 52 13.63 10.33 10.51
N PRO A 53 13.30 11.40 9.77
CA PRO A 53 11.92 11.65 9.32
C PRO A 53 11.41 10.54 8.39
N MET A 54 10.09 10.28 8.44
CA MET A 54 9.43 9.31 7.55
C MET A 54 9.68 9.67 6.08
N THR A 55 10.13 8.70 5.29
CA THR A 55 10.24 8.88 3.84
C THR A 55 8.87 8.74 3.19
N THR A 56 8.47 9.74 2.40
CA THR A 56 7.20 9.73 1.65
C THR A 56 7.44 9.25 0.23
N PHE A 57 6.78 8.16 -0.14
CA PHE A 57 6.77 7.62 -1.49
C PHE A 57 5.45 7.98 -2.17
N TYR A 58 5.54 8.39 -3.42
CA TYR A 58 4.41 8.74 -4.28
C TYR A 58 4.32 7.71 -5.41
N ARG A 59 3.10 7.33 -5.77
CA ARG A 59 2.79 6.46 -6.90
C ARG A 59 1.69 7.08 -7.73
N CYS A 60 1.91 7.20 -9.03
CA CYS A 60 0.92 7.77 -9.92
C CYS A 60 -0.42 7.00 -9.84
N CYS A 61 -1.54 7.72 -9.71
CA CYS A 61 -2.88 7.11 -9.71
C CYS A 61 -3.27 6.51 -11.07
N ASN A 62 -2.60 6.93 -12.15
CA ASN A 62 -2.87 6.41 -13.47
C ASN A 62 -2.30 5.00 -13.63
N GLU A 63 -3.18 4.01 -13.81
CA GLU A 63 -2.84 2.60 -14.02
C GLU A 63 -1.89 2.39 -15.22
N ARG A 64 -1.96 3.27 -16.23
CA ARG A 64 -1.06 3.21 -17.41
C ARG A 64 0.34 3.75 -17.12
N CYS A 65 0.47 4.65 -16.15
CA CYS A 65 1.75 5.27 -15.81
C CYS A 65 2.46 4.50 -14.71
N ASN A 66 1.74 4.23 -13.61
CA ASN A 66 2.18 3.50 -12.43
C ASN A 66 3.59 3.88 -11.92
N TYR A 67 4.00 5.12 -12.15
CA TYR A 67 5.34 5.59 -11.82
C TYR A 67 5.44 5.84 -10.32
N GLU A 68 6.48 5.32 -9.67
CA GLU A 68 6.81 5.61 -8.27
C GLU A 68 8.00 6.56 -8.18
N TRP A 69 7.87 7.58 -7.33
CA TRP A 69 8.94 8.51 -6.98
C TRP A 69 8.90 8.82 -5.48
N ARG A 70 9.99 9.35 -4.94
CA ARG A 70 10.08 9.82 -3.56
C ARG A 70 10.17 11.34 -3.54
N ASP A 71 9.60 11.95 -2.52
CA ASP A 71 9.90 13.33 -2.13
C ASP A 71 11.10 13.23 -1.19
N ASP A 72 12.20 13.87 -1.58
CA ASP A 72 13.46 13.90 -0.83
C ASP A 72 13.48 15.07 0.14
#